data_AF-A0A1I2BP51-F1
#
_entry.id   AF-A0A1I2BP51-F1
#
_cell.length_a   1.000
_cell.length_b   1.000
_cell.length_c   1.000
_cell.angle_alpha   90.00
_cell.angle_beta   90.00
_cell.angle_gamma   90.00
#
_symmetry.space_group_name_H-M   'P 1'
#
loop_
_entity.id
_entity.type
_entity.pdbx_description
1 polymer ?
#
loop_
_entity_poly.entity_id
_entity_poly.type
_entity_poly.pdbx_seq_one_letter_code
_entity_poly.pdbx_strand_id
1 'polypeptide(L)'
;MTELDEMREIRARRARLDAEELELIDRARRSGVTWPAIAAALGLGSRQAAEQRRRNLARAAERDSLPRRSELDQGYGDDVTRLRRHAVDLCRRIGADRRWDARFTRAALVRETLSAAPDAPAGALYDLVTAALGDLEGRLLPAPLRASVDRLRASQSPARST
;
A
#
# COMPACT_ATOMS: atom_id res chain seq x y z
N MET A 1 -24.24 24.26 -2.51
CA MET A 1 -22.94 23.81 -3.05
C MET A 1 -22.21 25.06 -3.46
N THR A 2 -21.03 25.32 -2.88
CA THR A 2 -20.25 26.55 -3.17
C THR A 2 -19.21 26.29 -4.26
N GLU A 3 -18.68 27.31 -4.94
CA GLU A 3 -17.60 27.09 -5.92
C GLU A 3 -16.39 26.38 -5.30
N LEU A 4 -16.12 26.61 -4.00
CA LEU A 4 -15.07 25.92 -3.26
C LEU A 4 -15.35 24.41 -3.08
N ASP A 5 -16.61 24.01 -2.93
CA ASP A 5 -16.98 22.59 -2.85
C ASP A 5 -16.81 21.89 -4.19
N GLU A 6 -17.17 22.56 -5.29
CA GLU A 6 -16.95 22.04 -6.66
C GLU A 6 -15.45 21.88 -6.95
N MET A 7 -14.62 22.84 -6.54
CA MET A 7 -13.16 22.73 -6.65
C MET A 7 -12.60 21.54 -5.86
N ARG A 8 -13.12 21.28 -4.65
CA ARG A 8 -12.74 20.11 -3.84
C ARG A 8 -13.17 18.80 -4.50
N GLU A 9 -14.34 18.77 -5.12
CA GLU A 9 -14.84 17.60 -5.84
C GLU A 9 -13.96 17.27 -7.06
N ILE A 10 -13.59 18.29 -7.86
CA ILE A 10 -12.65 18.12 -8.98
C ILE A 10 -11.32 17.53 -8.47
N ARG A 11 -10.80 18.05 -7.35
CA ARG A 11 -9.58 17.50 -6.74
C ARG A 11 -9.77 16.04 -6.33
N ALA A 12 -10.88 15.69 -5.68
CA ALA A 12 -11.16 14.32 -5.27
C ALA A 12 -11.28 13.36 -6.47
N ARG A 13 -11.90 13.80 -7.56
CA ARG A 13 -12.01 13.02 -8.80
C ARG A 13 -10.64 12.80 -9.46
N ARG A 14 -9.78 13.82 -9.49
CA ARG A 14 -8.39 13.69 -9.97
C ARG A 14 -7.59 12.70 -9.14
N ALA A 15 -7.71 12.76 -7.80
CA ALA A 15 -7.04 11.82 -6.91
C ALA A 15 -7.49 10.36 -7.15
N ARG A 16 -8.78 10.12 -7.42
CA ARG A 16 -9.30 8.79 -7.78
C ARG A 16 -8.69 8.29 -9.09
N LEU A 17 -8.68 9.14 -10.13
CA LEU A 17 -8.07 8.79 -11.42
C LEU A 17 -6.56 8.51 -11.29
N ASP A 18 -5.82 9.33 -10.54
CA ASP A 18 -4.40 9.11 -10.30
C ASP A 18 -4.15 7.78 -9.56
N ALA A 19 -5.01 7.40 -8.62
CA ALA A 19 -4.93 6.11 -7.92
C ALA A 19 -5.23 4.93 -8.86
N GLU A 20 -6.25 5.05 -9.71
CA GLU A 20 -6.57 4.02 -10.72
C GLU A 20 -5.42 3.83 -11.72
N GLU A 21 -4.82 4.91 -12.22
CA GLU A 21 -3.66 4.86 -13.12
C GLU A 21 -2.47 4.17 -12.44
N LEU A 22 -2.18 4.50 -11.18
CA LEU A 22 -1.11 3.87 -10.42
C LEU A 22 -1.31 2.36 -10.26
N GLU A 23 -2.53 1.93 -9.93
CA GLU A 23 -2.88 0.52 -9.77
C GLU A 23 -2.77 -0.26 -11.09
N LEU A 24 -3.17 0.35 -12.21
CA LEU A 24 -3.01 -0.25 -13.54
C LEU A 24 -1.53 -0.42 -13.89
N ILE A 25 -0.71 0.60 -13.65
CA ILE A 25 0.73 0.53 -13.87
C ILE A 25 1.35 -0.58 -13.01
N ASP A 26 1.07 -0.59 -11.71
CA ASP A 26 1.67 -1.57 -10.81
C ASP A 26 1.22 -3.01 -11.13
N ARG A 27 -0.03 -3.22 -11.55
CA ARG A 27 -0.54 -4.51 -12.06
C ARG A 27 0.13 -4.94 -13.36
N ALA A 28 0.32 -4.02 -14.30
CA ALA A 28 1.05 -4.28 -15.53
C ALA A 28 2.51 -4.69 -15.22
N ARG A 29 3.16 -4.02 -14.27
CA ARG A 29 4.51 -4.36 -13.82
C ARG A 29 4.58 -5.74 -13.16
N ARG A 30 3.58 -6.11 -12.36
CA ARG A 30 3.48 -7.45 -11.74
C ARG A 30 3.31 -8.56 -12.78
N SER A 31 2.51 -8.32 -13.82
CA SER A 31 2.33 -9.26 -14.95
C SER A 31 3.50 -9.28 -15.94
N GLY A 32 4.57 -8.51 -15.69
CA GLY A 32 5.79 -8.53 -16.48
C GLY A 32 5.83 -7.53 -17.64
N VAL A 33 4.80 -6.70 -17.83
CA VAL A 33 4.77 -5.66 -18.86
C VAL A 33 5.94 -4.70 -18.68
N THR A 34 6.68 -4.43 -19.75
CA THR A 34 7.89 -3.60 -19.71
C THR A 34 7.57 -2.11 -19.64
N TRP A 35 8.48 -1.31 -19.09
CA TRP A 35 8.29 0.14 -19.03
C TRP A 35 8.13 0.83 -20.40
N PRO A 36 8.83 0.42 -21.48
CA PRO A 36 8.55 0.94 -22.82
C PRO A 36 7.12 0.66 -23.28
N ALA A 37 6.57 -0.53 -23.02
CA ALA A 37 5.18 -0.86 -23.38
C ALA A 37 4.18 -0.02 -22.56
N ILE A 38 4.46 0.20 -21.27
CA ILE A 38 3.66 1.10 -20.42
C ILE A 38 3.76 2.55 -20.94
N ALA A 39 4.95 3.01 -21.33
CA ALA A 39 5.11 4.35 -21.90
C ALA A 39 4.26 4.53 -23.16
N ALA A 40 4.29 3.56 -24.08
CA ALA A 40 3.46 3.58 -25.27
C ALA A 40 1.96 3.60 -24.93
N ALA A 41 1.50 2.78 -23.98
CA ALA A 41 0.11 2.75 -23.54
C ALA A 41 -0.35 4.07 -22.88
N LEU A 42 0.55 4.77 -22.19
CA LEU A 42 0.29 6.07 -21.56
C LEU A 42 0.53 7.27 -22.49
N GLY A 43 0.93 7.05 -23.76
CA GLY A 43 1.28 8.13 -24.68
C GLY A 43 2.56 8.91 -24.29
N LEU A 44 3.46 8.29 -23.53
CA LEU A 44 4.70 8.89 -23.06
C LEU A 44 5.87 8.56 -23.99
N GLY A 45 6.72 9.57 -24.26
CA GLY A 45 7.82 9.44 -25.22
C GLY A 45 9.01 8.56 -24.77
N SER A 46 9.03 8.09 -23.52
CA SER A 46 10.13 7.25 -23.05
C SER A 46 9.77 6.38 -21.84
N ARG A 47 10.55 5.32 -21.65
CA ARG A 47 10.53 4.50 -20.43
C ARG A 47 10.73 5.36 -19.17
N GLN A 48 11.65 6.32 -19.20
CA GLN A 48 11.93 7.17 -18.04
C GLN A 48 10.73 8.05 -17.68
N ALA A 49 9.98 8.54 -18.67
CA ALA A 49 8.75 9.28 -18.44
C ALA A 49 7.68 8.41 -17.74
N ALA A 50 7.53 7.15 -18.14
CA ALA A 50 6.62 6.21 -17.47
C ALA A 50 7.04 5.91 -16.02
N GLU A 51 8.34 5.66 -15.79
CA GLU A 51 8.86 5.47 -14.43
C GLU A 51 8.62 6.70 -13.56
N GLN A 52 8.84 7.90 -14.11
CA GLN A 52 8.63 9.16 -13.38
C GLN A 52 7.14 9.42 -13.10
N ARG A 53 6.24 9.15 -14.06
CA ARG A 53 4.79 9.23 -13.86
C ARG A 53 4.36 8.35 -12.70
N ARG A 54 4.79 7.09 -12.67
CA ARG A 54 4.50 6.16 -11.57
C ARG A 54 5.01 6.67 -10.22
N ARG A 55 6.24 7.22 -10.16
CA ARG A 55 6.80 7.79 -8.92
C ARG A 55 5.98 9.00 -8.44
N ASN A 56 5.56 9.86 -9.36
CA ASN A 56 4.77 11.04 -9.04
C ASN A 56 3.37 10.67 -8.54
N LEU A 57 2.71 9.71 -9.20
CA LEU A 57 1.43 9.15 -8.77
C LEU A 57 1.51 8.56 -7.37
N ALA A 58 2.54 7.75 -7.09
CA ALA A 58 2.72 7.15 -5.77
C ALA A 58 2.88 8.21 -4.66
N ARG A 59 3.63 9.29 -4.93
CA ARG A 59 3.78 10.42 -3.99
C ARG A 59 2.49 11.21 -3.80
N ALA A 60 1.72 11.40 -4.87
CA ALA A 60 0.44 12.09 -4.81
C ALA A 60 -0.58 11.31 -3.97
N ALA A 61 -0.70 9.99 -4.22
CA ALA A 61 -1.56 9.09 -3.46
C ALA A 61 -1.17 9.08 -1.96
N GLU A 62 0.13 9.03 -1.65
CA GLU A 62 0.61 9.12 -0.27
C GLU A 62 0.16 10.42 0.39
N ARG A 63 0.41 11.57 -0.25
CA ARG A 63 0.01 12.89 0.28
C ARG A 63 -1.50 13.02 0.51
N ASP A 64 -2.32 12.56 -0.43
CA ASP A 64 -3.78 12.69 -0.32
C ASP A 64 -4.37 11.71 0.72
N SER A 65 -3.69 10.60 1.01
CA SER A 65 -4.12 9.62 2.03
C SER A 65 -3.76 10.01 3.48
N LEU A 66 -2.74 10.86 3.68
CA LEU A 66 -2.23 11.20 5.02
C LEU A 66 -3.28 11.84 5.94
N PRO A 67 -4.09 12.84 5.51
CA PRO A 67 -5.10 13.45 6.38
C PRO A 67 -6.15 12.44 6.84
N ARG A 68 -6.69 11.64 5.90
CA ARG A 68 -7.69 10.60 6.20
C ARG A 68 -7.16 9.57 7.20
N ARG A 69 -5.91 9.14 7.04
CA ARG A 69 -5.29 8.18 7.98
C ARG A 69 -5.08 8.79 9.35
N SER A 70 -4.65 10.05 9.39
CA SER A 70 -4.54 10.78 10.65
C SER A 70 -5.88 10.88 11.36
N GLU A 71 -6.98 11.10 10.63
CA GLU A 71 -8.35 11.10 11.18
C GLU A 71 -8.78 9.71 11.68
N LEU A 72 -8.43 8.64 10.96
CA LEU A 72 -8.72 7.25 11.38
C LEU A 72 -7.95 6.83 12.64
N ASP A 73 -6.75 7.38 12.82
CA ASP A 73 -5.86 7.07 13.94
C ASP A 73 -6.08 8.02 15.14
N GLN A 74 -6.88 9.09 14.97
CA GLN A 74 -7.27 9.98 16.08
C GLN A 74 -7.99 9.17 17.16
N GLY A 75 -7.51 9.31 18.41
CA GLY A 75 -8.05 8.61 19.57
C GLY A 75 -7.44 7.23 19.85
N TYR A 76 -6.59 6.68 18.96
CA TYR A 76 -5.96 5.37 19.16
C TYR A 76 -4.45 5.42 19.48
N GLY A 77 -3.83 6.60 19.39
CA GLY A 77 -2.44 6.83 19.80
C GLY A 77 -1.37 6.38 18.80
N ASP A 78 -0.11 6.50 19.21
CA ASP A 78 1.07 6.27 18.35
C ASP A 78 1.23 4.81 17.90
N ASP A 79 0.69 3.86 18.67
CA ASP A 79 0.80 2.43 18.38
C ASP A 79 0.04 2.04 17.11
N VAL A 80 -1.18 2.54 16.93
CA VAL A 80 -1.96 2.30 15.70
C VAL A 80 -1.30 2.96 14.49
N THR A 81 -0.77 4.17 14.66
CA THR A 81 -0.01 4.86 13.61
C THR A 81 1.23 4.05 13.19
N ARG A 82 1.94 3.46 14.16
CA ARG A 82 3.12 2.62 13.92
C ARG A 82 2.74 1.30 13.24
N LEU A 83 1.67 0.64 13.70
CA LEU A 83 1.13 -0.58 13.09
C LEU A 83 0.76 -0.34 11.62
N ARG A 84 0.01 0.73 11.34
CA ARG A 84 -0.39 1.12 9.97
C ARG A 84 0.83 1.35 9.08
N ARG A 85 1.84 2.07 9.59
CA ARG A 85 3.09 2.32 8.87
C ARG A 85 3.82 1.02 8.51
N HIS A 86 3.92 0.07 9.44
CA HIS A 86 4.57 -1.21 9.18
C HIS A 86 3.78 -2.09 8.20
N ALA A 87 2.44 -2.08 8.27
CA ALA A 87 1.58 -2.78 7.33
C ALA A 87 1.75 -2.23 5.89
N VAL A 88 1.79 -0.90 5.75
CA VAL A 88 2.05 -0.22 4.47
C VAL A 88 3.44 -0.54 3.91
N ASP A 89 4.49 -0.54 4.74
CA ASP A 89 5.84 -0.92 4.31
C ASP A 89 5.90 -2.38 3.83
N LEU A 90 5.27 -3.30 4.56
CA LEU A 90 5.23 -4.71 4.15
C LEU A 90 4.47 -4.88 2.83
N CYS A 91 3.31 -4.24 2.68
CA CYS A 91 2.53 -4.26 1.44
C CYS A 91 3.35 -3.74 0.24
N ARG A 92 4.08 -2.63 0.42
CA ARG A 92 4.96 -2.06 -0.59
C ARG A 92 6.08 -3.01 -0.99
N ARG A 93 6.71 -3.70 -0.03
CA ARG A 93 7.78 -4.69 -0.29
C ARG A 93 7.26 -5.93 -1.00
N ILE A 94 6.09 -6.40 -0.60
CA ILE A 94 5.38 -7.49 -1.28
C ILE A 94 5.10 -7.11 -2.75
N GLY A 95 4.60 -5.90 -2.99
CA GLY A 95 4.34 -5.41 -4.35
C GLY A 95 5.60 -5.27 -5.21
N ALA A 96 6.77 -5.07 -4.60
CA ALA A 96 8.05 -5.02 -5.31
C ALA A 96 8.59 -6.41 -5.69
N ASP A 97 8.15 -7.47 -5.02
CA ASP A 97 8.56 -8.84 -5.31
C ASP A 97 7.69 -9.47 -6.41
N ARG A 98 8.22 -9.52 -7.63
CA ARG A 98 7.51 -10.10 -8.79
C ARG A 98 7.17 -11.58 -8.62
N ARG A 99 7.86 -12.31 -7.74
CA ARG A 99 7.60 -13.73 -7.51
C ARG A 99 6.63 -13.96 -6.37
N TRP A 100 6.15 -12.91 -5.70
CA TRP A 100 5.36 -13.01 -4.48
C TRP A 100 4.22 -14.02 -4.57
N ASP A 101 3.34 -13.89 -5.57
CA ASP A 101 2.14 -14.72 -5.71
C ASP A 101 2.47 -16.20 -5.95
N ALA A 102 3.67 -16.50 -6.44
CA ALA A 102 4.14 -17.86 -6.69
C ALA A 102 4.90 -18.47 -5.50
N ARG A 103 5.15 -17.72 -4.41
CA ARG A 103 5.94 -18.22 -3.27
C ARG A 103 5.19 -19.27 -2.45
N PHE A 104 3.89 -19.10 -2.27
CA PHE A 104 3.03 -19.99 -1.49
C PHE A 104 1.55 -19.74 -1.83
N THR A 105 0.69 -20.72 -1.56
CA THR A 105 -0.74 -20.73 -1.96
C THR A 105 -1.51 -19.47 -1.55
N ARG A 106 -1.28 -18.94 -0.35
CA ARG A 106 -1.99 -17.76 0.19
C ARG A 106 -1.28 -16.43 -0.06
N ALA A 107 -0.23 -16.40 -0.89
CA ALA A 107 0.56 -15.18 -1.08
C ALA A 107 -0.26 -14.02 -1.66
N ALA A 108 -1.10 -14.30 -2.68
CA ALA A 108 -2.00 -13.30 -3.25
C ALA A 108 -2.96 -12.72 -2.20
N LEU A 109 -3.48 -13.58 -1.31
CA LEU A 109 -4.37 -13.17 -0.23
C LEU A 109 -3.66 -12.26 0.78
N VAL A 110 -2.46 -12.61 1.24
CA VAL A 110 -1.68 -11.75 2.16
C VAL A 110 -1.50 -10.35 1.59
N ARG A 111 -1.21 -10.24 0.28
CA ARG A 111 -1.09 -8.95 -0.39
C ARG A 111 -2.42 -8.19 -0.37
N GLU A 112 -3.51 -8.86 -0.72
CA GLU A 112 -4.85 -8.27 -0.75
C GLU A 112 -5.26 -7.77 0.66
N THR A 113 -5.09 -8.60 1.69
CA THR A 113 -5.33 -8.23 3.08
C THR A 113 -4.52 -7.00 3.50
N LEU A 114 -3.22 -6.97 3.19
CA LEU A 114 -2.35 -5.84 3.53
C LEU A 114 -2.60 -4.60 2.66
N SER A 115 -3.24 -4.74 1.49
CA SER A 115 -3.61 -3.61 0.64
C SER A 115 -4.80 -2.81 1.21
N ALA A 116 -5.64 -3.44 2.03
CA ALA A 116 -6.75 -2.79 2.73
C ALA A 116 -6.32 -2.07 4.02
N ALA A 117 -5.20 -2.50 4.63
CA ALA A 117 -4.67 -1.96 5.87
C ALA A 117 -4.50 -0.42 5.91
N PRO A 118 -4.05 0.28 4.84
CA PRO A 118 -3.78 1.71 4.92
C PRO A 118 -4.99 2.54 5.30
N ASP A 119 -6.20 2.12 4.90
CA ASP A 119 -7.43 2.89 5.07
C ASP A 119 -8.44 2.22 6.02
N ALA A 120 -8.04 1.09 6.64
CA ALA A 120 -8.87 0.39 7.61
C ALA A 120 -8.99 1.18 8.94
N PRO A 121 -10.18 1.21 9.58
CA PRO A 121 -10.32 1.64 10.97
C PRO A 121 -9.40 0.85 11.90
N ALA A 122 -9.05 1.39 13.07
CA ALA A 122 -8.05 0.79 13.96
C ALA A 122 -8.35 -0.68 14.34
N GLY A 123 -9.60 -1.01 14.73
CA GLY A 123 -9.98 -2.41 15.03
C GLY A 123 -9.79 -3.34 13.83
N ALA A 124 -10.30 -2.94 12.66
CA ALA A 124 -10.13 -3.70 11.43
C ALA A 124 -8.65 -3.80 10.99
N LEU A 125 -7.82 -2.79 11.28
CA LEU A 125 -6.38 -2.84 11.02
C LEU A 125 -5.73 -3.97 11.82
N TYR A 126 -6.06 -4.12 13.11
CA TYR A 126 -5.55 -5.23 13.92
C TYR A 126 -5.97 -6.59 13.35
N ASP A 127 -7.24 -6.74 12.96
CA ASP A 127 -7.74 -7.99 12.36
C ASP A 127 -7.03 -8.33 11.05
N LEU A 128 -6.88 -7.34 10.15
CA LEU A 128 -6.18 -7.51 8.87
C LEU A 128 -4.72 -7.91 9.08
N VAL A 129 -4.01 -7.24 10.00
CA VAL A 129 -2.61 -7.57 10.28
C VAL A 129 -2.50 -8.96 10.90
N THR A 130 -3.41 -9.34 11.80
CA THR A 130 -3.42 -10.66 12.44
C THR A 130 -3.63 -11.77 11.41
N ALA A 131 -4.62 -11.60 10.52
CA ALA A 131 -4.88 -12.53 9.43
C ALA A 131 -3.66 -12.66 8.49
N ALA A 132 -3.06 -11.54 8.10
CA ALA A 132 -1.87 -11.53 7.26
C ALA A 132 -0.67 -12.23 7.91
N LEU A 133 -0.44 -12.00 9.22
CA LEU A 133 0.66 -12.62 9.96
C LEU A 133 0.46 -14.14 10.14
N GLY A 134 -0.78 -14.60 10.34
CA GLY A 134 -1.11 -16.02 10.38
C GLY A 134 -0.83 -16.72 9.04
N ASP A 135 -1.21 -16.09 7.93
CA ASP A 135 -0.91 -16.64 6.60
C ASP A 135 0.59 -16.67 6.27
N LEU A 136 1.37 -15.78 6.89
CA LEU A 136 2.83 -15.69 6.80
C LEU A 136 3.58 -16.61 7.78
N GLU A 137 2.89 -17.26 8.71
CA GLU A 137 3.51 -18.15 9.68
C GLU A 137 4.18 -19.35 9.01
N GLY A 138 5.40 -19.68 9.46
CA GLY A 138 6.20 -20.78 8.91
C GLY A 138 6.69 -20.61 7.47
N ARG A 139 6.44 -19.45 6.82
CA ARG A 139 6.84 -19.23 5.41
C ARG A 139 8.30 -18.84 5.29
N LEU A 140 8.99 -19.41 4.29
CA LEU A 140 10.36 -19.07 3.95
C LEU A 140 10.40 -17.78 3.12
N LEU A 141 10.66 -16.66 3.80
CA LEU A 141 10.74 -15.34 3.18
C LEU A 141 12.20 -14.87 2.98
N PRO A 142 12.50 -14.10 1.91
CA PRO A 142 13.77 -13.41 1.78
C PRO A 142 14.07 -12.50 2.99
N ALA A 143 15.34 -12.35 3.36
CA ALA A 143 15.73 -11.57 4.53
C ALA A 143 15.11 -10.15 4.61
N PRO A 144 15.03 -9.35 3.51
CA PRO A 144 14.42 -8.04 3.56
C PRO A 144 12.91 -8.03 3.83
N LEU A 145 12.20 -9.10 3.42
CA LEU A 145 10.77 -9.28 3.70
C LEU A 145 10.56 -9.77 5.13
N ARG A 146 11.36 -10.74 5.55
CA ARG A 146 11.34 -11.27 6.93
C ARG A 146 11.51 -10.16 7.96
N ALA A 147 12.50 -9.29 7.77
CA ALA A 147 12.72 -8.14 8.66
C ALA A 147 11.52 -7.18 8.75
N SER A 148 10.74 -7.01 7.67
CA SER A 148 9.52 -6.20 7.73
C SER A 148 8.36 -6.94 8.39
N VAL A 149 8.25 -8.26 8.23
CA VAL A 149 7.29 -9.08 8.97
C VAL A 149 7.59 -9.05 10.47
N ASP A 150 8.85 -9.14 10.87
CA ASP A 150 9.25 -9.11 12.28
C ASP A 150 8.96 -7.74 12.93
N ARG A 151 9.19 -6.64 12.19
CA ARG A 151 8.75 -5.30 12.63
C ARG A 151 7.24 -5.20 12.80
N LEU A 152 6.47 -5.77 11.88
CA LEU A 152 5.01 -5.76 11.94
C LEU A 152 4.48 -6.58 13.14
N ARG A 153 5.10 -7.73 13.44
CA ARG A 153 4.81 -8.52 14.64
C ARG A 153 5.12 -7.74 15.92
N ALA A 154 6.27 -7.07 15.96
CA ALA A 154 6.65 -6.27 17.12
C ALA A 154 5.66 -5.14 17.40
N SER A 155 5.03 -4.55 16.37
CA SER A 155 3.99 -3.53 16.54
C SER A 155 2.60 -4.04 16.93
N GLN A 156 2.35 -5.35 16.86
CA GLN A 156 1.09 -5.92 17.36
C GLN A 156 1.09 -6.18 18.87
N SER A 157 2.28 -6.38 19.46
CA SER A 157 2.38 -6.61 20.89
C SER A 157 2.13 -5.28 21.60
N PRO A 158 1.10 -5.16 22.45
CA PRO A 158 0.97 -3.95 23.28
C PRO A 158 2.26 -3.82 24.07
N ALA A 159 2.85 -2.62 24.08
CA ALA A 159 3.88 -2.31 25.06
C ALA A 159 3.28 -2.67 26.42
N ARG A 160 3.81 -3.71 27.07
CA ARG A 160 3.45 -4.01 28.45
C ARG A 160 3.94 -2.80 29.25
N SER A 161 3.03 -1.88 29.55
CA SER A 161 3.27 -0.85 30.55
C SER A 161 3.48 -1.55 31.88
N THR A 162 4.75 -1.68 32.27
CA THR A 162 5.18 -1.80 33.66
C THR A 162 4.99 -0.48 34.39
#